data_AF-A0A0S4XRV8-F1
#
_entry.id   AF-A0A0S4XRV8-F1
#
_cell.length_a   1.000
_cell.length_b   1.000
_cell.length_c   1.000
_cell.angle_alpha   90.00
_cell.angle_beta   90.00
_cell.angle_gamma   90.00
#
_symmetry.space_group_name_H-M   'P 1'
#
loop_
_entity.id
_entity.type
_entity.pdbx_description
1 polymer ?
#
loop_
_entity_poly.entity_id
_entity_poly.type
_entity_poly.pdbx_seq_one_letter_code
_entity_poly.pdbx_strand_id
1 'polypeptide(L)'
;MTNYTGTILDYVRDIKNESIASIQFRQQWIMKTELTPPKYEGDGQLDKWMPTRRWHNSSGIGSPGHTAKCIVDTSKVFIMFVHYVTQFFPATNVSEYVQMRVDPEEGLVRHYRDLSLGDWGRIWLNTTLQFGALRNTDYPSEFLGKLTENVKRRAKYVYDNYYY
;
A
#
# COMPACT_ATOMS: atom_id res chain seq x y z
N MET A 1 13.69 -4.05 -2.22
CA MET A 1 12.96 -5.14 -1.55
C MET A 1 13.06 -4.95 -0.07
N THR A 2 12.08 -5.44 0.69
CA THR A 2 12.18 -5.51 2.14
C THR A 2 13.07 -6.70 2.53
N ASN A 3 13.74 -6.61 3.67
CA ASN A 3 14.56 -7.64 4.27
C ASN A 3 13.72 -8.68 5.03
N TYR A 4 12.46 -8.37 5.34
CA TYR A 4 11.55 -9.33 5.95
C TYR A 4 11.16 -10.43 4.94
N THR A 5 11.41 -11.68 5.31
CA THR A 5 11.10 -12.86 4.50
C THR A 5 9.83 -13.52 5.03
N GLY A 6 8.71 -13.29 4.35
CA GLY A 6 7.41 -13.86 4.74
C GLY A 6 6.23 -13.11 4.11
N THR A 7 5.03 -13.49 4.49
CA THR A 7 3.80 -12.77 4.13
C THR A 7 3.49 -11.68 5.15
N ILE A 8 2.56 -10.78 4.82
CA ILE A 8 2.07 -9.78 5.78
C ILE A 8 1.38 -10.45 6.99
N LEU A 9 0.80 -11.64 6.80
CA LEU A 9 0.20 -12.41 7.89
C LEU A 9 1.26 -12.95 8.84
N ASP A 10 2.38 -13.44 8.30
CA ASP A 10 3.51 -13.89 9.10
C ASP A 10 4.07 -12.71 9.90
N TYR A 11 4.24 -11.55 9.24
CA TYR A 11 4.73 -10.32 9.88
C TYR A 11 3.87 -9.92 11.09
N VAL A 12 2.54 -9.92 10.90
CA VAL A 12 1.60 -9.57 11.98
C VAL A 12 1.64 -10.61 13.10
N ARG A 13 1.78 -11.89 12.79
CA ARG A 13 1.86 -12.98 13.79
C ARG A 13 3.16 -12.99 14.57
N ASP A 14 4.25 -12.50 13.99
CA ASP A 14 5.57 -12.43 14.63
C ASP A 14 5.63 -11.34 15.71
N ILE A 15 4.73 -10.35 15.65
CA ILE A 15 4.61 -9.32 16.68
C ILE A 15 3.99 -9.93 17.93
N LYS A 16 4.84 -10.22 18.93
CA LYS A 16 4.42 -10.81 20.21
C LYS A 16 4.06 -9.80 21.29
N ASN A 17 4.43 -8.53 21.10
CA ASN A 17 4.12 -7.49 22.08
C ASN A 17 2.63 -7.14 22.01
N GLU A 18 1.86 -7.58 23.01
CA GLU A 18 0.41 -7.40 23.07
C GLU A 18 -0.02 -5.92 23.22
N SER A 19 0.90 -5.04 23.62
CA SER A 19 0.64 -3.59 23.69
C SER A 19 0.59 -2.93 22.29
N ILE A 20 1.08 -3.61 21.26
CA ILE A 20 0.97 -3.10 19.88
C ILE A 20 -0.46 -3.36 19.39
N ALA A 21 -1.21 -2.27 19.21
CA ALA A 21 -2.58 -2.30 18.70
C ALA A 21 -2.71 -1.73 17.27
N SER A 22 -1.63 -1.14 16.75
CA SER A 22 -1.57 -0.62 15.38
C SER A 22 -0.16 -0.76 14.83
N ILE A 23 -0.06 -1.12 13.56
CA ILE A 23 1.19 -1.26 12.80
C ILE A 23 1.11 -0.30 11.62
N GLN A 24 1.96 0.72 11.60
CA GLN A 24 1.93 1.77 10.60
C GLN A 24 3.08 1.61 9.59
N PHE A 25 2.71 1.53 8.32
CA PHE A 25 3.63 1.47 7.19
C PHE A 25 3.78 2.84 6.54
N ARG A 26 5.03 3.19 6.24
CA ARG A 26 5.34 4.32 5.36
C ARG A 26 4.94 3.98 3.93
N GLN A 27 4.84 5.01 3.10
CA GLN A 27 4.47 4.84 1.71
C GLN A 27 5.49 5.46 0.76
N GLN A 28 5.57 4.86 -0.41
CA GLN A 28 6.25 5.39 -1.58
C GLN A 28 5.20 5.61 -2.66
N TRP A 29 5.18 6.81 -3.25
CA TRP A 29 4.25 7.12 -4.33
C TRP A 29 4.79 6.59 -5.65
N ILE A 30 3.91 5.98 -6.45
CA ILE A 30 4.19 5.58 -7.83
C ILE A 30 3.31 6.43 -8.74
N MET A 31 3.96 7.14 -9.65
CA MET A 31 3.31 8.13 -10.51
C MET A 31 2.63 7.45 -11.68
N LYS A 32 1.30 7.44 -11.70
CA LYS A 32 0.53 7.11 -12.90
C LYS A 32 0.36 8.38 -13.73
N THR A 33 0.95 8.39 -14.91
CA THR A 33 0.98 9.54 -15.83
C THR A 33 -0.10 9.49 -16.90
N GLU A 34 -0.97 8.49 -16.85
CA GLU A 34 -2.03 8.27 -17.83
C GLU A 34 -3.25 7.62 -17.16
N LEU A 35 -4.42 7.92 -17.71
CA LEU A 35 -5.68 7.34 -17.27
C LEU A 35 -5.74 5.85 -17.65
N THR A 36 -6.18 5.03 -16.71
CA THR A 36 -6.51 3.63 -16.98
C THR A 36 -7.74 3.53 -17.88
N PRO A 37 -7.81 2.54 -18.78
CA PRO A 37 -9.01 2.25 -19.56
C PRO A 37 -10.23 2.07 -18.65
N PRO A 38 -11.41 2.52 -19.09
CA PRO A 38 -12.66 2.29 -18.36
C PRO A 38 -13.05 0.80 -18.32
N LYS A 39 -12.55 0.01 -19.28
CA LYS A 39 -12.75 -1.43 -19.38
C LYS A 39 -11.47 -2.10 -19.90
N TYR A 40 -11.23 -3.32 -19.41
CA TYR A 40 -10.19 -4.20 -19.91
C TYR A 40 -10.80 -5.32 -20.77
N GLU A 41 -10.21 -5.58 -21.93
CA GLU A 41 -10.63 -6.56 -22.92
C GLU A 41 -9.56 -7.65 -23.02
N GLY A 42 -9.84 -8.78 -22.39
CA GLY A 42 -8.98 -9.95 -22.38
C GLY A 42 -7.69 -9.81 -21.59
N ASP A 43 -6.94 -10.92 -21.55
CA ASP A 43 -5.74 -11.05 -20.74
C ASP A 43 -4.61 -10.11 -21.18
N GLY A 44 -4.49 -9.83 -22.48
CA GLY A 44 -3.44 -8.96 -23.02
C GLY A 44 -3.57 -7.50 -22.55
N GLN A 45 -4.80 -6.98 -22.45
CA GLN A 45 -5.02 -5.64 -21.92
C GLN A 45 -4.79 -5.62 -20.39
N LEU A 46 -5.23 -6.67 -19.66
CA LEU A 46 -4.94 -6.79 -18.23
C LEU A 46 -3.44 -6.80 -17.94
N ASP A 47 -2.65 -7.55 -18.72
CA ASP A 47 -1.19 -7.57 -18.59
C ASP A 47 -0.57 -6.18 -18.79
N LYS A 48 -0.98 -5.49 -19.85
CA LYS A 48 -0.44 -4.18 -20.21
C LYS A 48 -0.78 -3.09 -19.18
N TRP A 49 -1.92 -3.21 -18.50
CA TRP A 49 -2.47 -2.16 -17.64
C TRP A 49 -2.41 -2.46 -16.15
N MET A 50 -1.88 -3.63 -15.76
CA MET A 50 -1.65 -3.94 -14.36
C MET A 50 -0.69 -2.93 -13.72
N PRO A 51 -1.06 -2.29 -12.59
CA PRO A 51 -0.25 -1.21 -12.04
C PRO A 51 1.20 -1.57 -11.76
N THR A 52 1.43 -2.78 -11.24
CA THR A 52 2.75 -3.33 -10.93
C THR A 52 3.63 -3.59 -12.16
N ARG A 53 3.06 -3.60 -13.36
CA ARG A 53 3.77 -3.83 -14.64
C ARG A 53 3.99 -2.57 -15.45
N ARG A 54 3.19 -1.53 -15.21
CA ARG A 54 3.11 -0.35 -16.10
C ARG A 54 3.81 0.88 -15.54
N TRP A 55 3.72 1.10 -14.22
CA TRP A 55 4.25 2.31 -13.61
C TRP A 55 5.37 1.98 -12.64
N HIS A 56 6.53 2.57 -12.91
CA HIS A 56 7.78 2.30 -12.21
C HIS A 56 8.36 3.57 -11.58
N ASN A 57 8.01 4.74 -12.12
CA ASN A 57 8.52 6.02 -11.63
C ASN A 57 7.96 6.32 -10.23
N SER A 58 8.86 6.33 -9.25
CA SER A 58 8.54 6.34 -7.83
C SER A 58 9.21 7.50 -7.13
N SER A 59 8.54 8.08 -6.14
CA SER A 59 9.11 9.10 -5.25
C SER A 59 10.16 8.51 -4.29
N GLY A 60 10.81 9.40 -3.55
CA GLY A 60 11.36 9.03 -2.24
C GLY A 60 10.29 8.51 -1.27
N ILE A 61 10.73 7.91 -0.17
CA ILE A 61 9.82 7.32 0.82
C ILE A 61 9.27 8.44 1.71
N GLY A 62 7.94 8.56 1.78
CA GLY A 62 7.27 9.61 2.56
C GLY A 62 7.71 9.61 4.01
N SER A 63 7.79 10.78 4.64
CA SER A 63 8.17 10.93 6.05
C SER A 63 7.25 10.15 6.99
N PRO A 64 7.69 9.79 8.22
CA PRO A 64 6.85 9.11 9.20
C PRO A 64 5.49 9.82 9.39
N GLY A 65 4.39 9.06 9.31
CA GLY A 65 3.02 9.57 9.42
C GLY A 65 2.43 10.20 8.14
N HIS A 66 3.23 10.52 7.12
CA HIS A 66 2.72 11.09 5.87
C HIS A 66 1.89 10.05 5.10
N THR A 67 0.58 10.27 5.04
CA THR A 67 -0.39 9.44 4.31
C THR A 67 -0.25 7.94 4.56
N ALA A 68 0.25 7.58 5.75
CA ALA A 68 0.57 6.23 6.14
C ALA A 68 -0.65 5.29 6.10
N LYS A 69 -0.38 3.98 6.14
CA LYS A 69 -1.42 2.95 6.19
C LYS A 69 -1.18 2.08 7.41
N CYS A 70 -2.26 1.67 8.07
CA CYS A 70 -2.17 0.89 9.29
C CYS A 70 -2.87 -0.46 9.14
N ILE A 71 -2.30 -1.47 9.78
CA ILE A 71 -3.02 -2.67 10.21
C ILE A 71 -3.33 -2.47 11.69
N VAL A 72 -4.58 -2.67 12.09
CA VAL A 72 -5.03 -2.39 13.46
C VAL A 72 -5.69 -3.60 14.08
N ASP A 73 -5.49 -3.76 15.39
CA ASP A 73 -6.32 -4.63 16.22
C ASP A 73 -7.60 -3.87 16.58
N THR A 74 -8.70 -4.22 15.94
CA THR A 74 -9.98 -3.54 16.11
C THR A 74 -10.59 -3.72 17.50
N SER A 75 -10.11 -4.67 18.30
CA SER A 75 -10.53 -4.82 19.71
C SER A 75 -9.91 -3.79 20.65
N LYS A 76 -8.80 -3.15 20.22
CA LYS A 76 -8.01 -2.19 21.01
C LYS A 76 -8.08 -0.76 20.49
N VAL A 77 -8.61 -0.54 19.28
CA VAL A 77 -8.72 0.79 18.67
C VAL A 77 -10.12 1.37 18.89
N PHE A 78 -10.17 2.60 19.43
CA PHE A 78 -11.42 3.31 19.68
C PHE A 78 -11.74 4.34 18.57
N ILE A 79 -10.75 5.16 18.18
CA ILE A 79 -10.90 6.16 17.11
C ILE A 79 -9.72 6.04 16.14
N MET A 80 -10.06 5.87 14.85
CA MET A 80 -9.10 5.81 13.74
C MET A 80 -9.25 7.04 12.85
N PHE A 81 -8.19 7.83 12.72
CA PHE A 81 -8.08 8.80 11.63
C PHE A 81 -7.52 8.10 10.38
N VAL A 82 -7.66 8.72 9.21
CA VAL A 82 -7.36 8.09 7.90
C VAL A 82 -5.97 7.44 7.81
N HIS A 83 -5.00 7.91 8.61
CA HIS A 83 -3.60 7.46 8.55
C HIS A 83 -3.00 6.98 9.88
N TYR A 84 -3.73 7.07 10.98
CA TYR A 84 -3.24 6.69 12.31
C TYR A 84 -4.37 6.59 13.33
N VAL A 85 -4.13 5.80 14.39
CA VAL A 85 -5.03 5.72 15.53
C VAL A 85 -4.93 7.02 16.34
N THR A 86 -6.06 7.68 16.57
CA THR A 86 -6.12 8.87 17.45
C THR A 86 -6.41 8.49 18.89
N GLN A 87 -7.10 7.36 19.11
CA GLN A 87 -7.42 6.88 20.45
C GLN A 87 -7.55 5.36 20.49
N PHE A 88 -6.91 4.75 21.48
CA PHE A 88 -7.04 3.34 21.82
C PHE A 88 -8.06 3.14 22.95
N PHE A 89 -8.57 1.92 23.11
CA PHE A 89 -9.47 1.50 24.18
C PHE A 89 -8.68 0.76 25.28
N PRO A 90 -8.89 1.01 26.59
CA PRO A 90 -9.81 1.99 27.12
C PRO A 90 -9.31 3.42 26.88
N ALA A 91 -10.26 4.32 26.64
CA ALA A 91 -10.04 5.73 26.34
C ALA A 91 -9.68 6.53 27.61
N THR A 92 -8.60 6.15 28.29
CA THR A 92 -8.06 6.84 29.47
C THR A 92 -6.95 7.81 29.07
N ASN A 93 -6.52 8.67 29.99
CA ASN A 93 -5.39 9.61 29.77
C ASN A 93 -4.04 8.89 29.57
N VAL A 94 -3.97 7.58 29.79
CA VAL A 94 -2.79 6.74 29.62
C VAL A 94 -3.24 5.45 28.96
N SER A 95 -3.13 5.37 27.63
CA SER A 95 -3.35 4.10 26.95
C SER A 95 -2.13 3.21 27.10
N GLU A 96 -2.35 1.96 27.48
CA GLU A 96 -1.33 0.92 27.48
C GLU A 96 -0.99 0.46 26.05
N TYR A 97 -1.83 0.84 25.07
CA TYR A 97 -1.67 0.45 23.68
C TYR A 97 -0.96 1.49 22.84
N VAL A 98 -0.16 1.02 21.89
CA VAL A 98 0.68 1.86 21.05
C VAL A 98 0.58 1.50 19.58
N GLN A 99 0.96 2.46 18.75
CA GLN A 99 1.19 2.24 17.33
C GLN A 99 2.68 2.03 17.07
N MET A 100 3.03 0.85 16.54
CA MET A 100 4.36 0.56 16.02
C MET A 100 4.53 1.19 14.64
N ARG A 101 5.71 1.75 14.36
CA ARG A 101 6.11 2.16 13.00
C ARG A 101 6.99 1.07 12.40
N VAL A 102 6.70 0.69 11.17
CA VAL A 102 7.50 -0.28 10.41
C VAL A 102 8.58 0.46 9.65
N ASP A 103 9.82 -0.02 9.77
CA ASP A 103 10.92 0.49 8.98
C ASP A 103 10.74 0.10 7.50
N PRO A 104 11.04 1.00 6.54
CA PRO A 104 10.84 0.68 5.12
C PRO A 104 11.63 -0.53 4.62
N GLU A 105 12.71 -0.88 5.30
CA GLU A 105 13.50 -2.09 5.09
C GLU A 105 12.71 -3.34 5.49
N GLU A 106 11.74 -3.27 6.40
CA GLU A 106 10.88 -4.39 6.80
C GLU A 106 9.56 -4.41 6.02
N GLY A 107 8.99 -3.23 5.76
CA GLY A 107 7.67 -3.10 5.14
C GLY A 107 7.41 -1.72 4.55
N LEU A 108 6.91 -1.68 3.31
CA LEU A 108 6.60 -0.44 2.60
C LEU A 108 5.33 -0.58 1.76
N VAL A 109 4.48 0.46 1.76
CA VAL A 109 3.34 0.54 0.87
C VAL A 109 3.71 1.23 -0.44
N ARG A 110 3.48 0.54 -1.56
CA ARG A 110 3.55 1.10 -2.91
C ARG A 110 2.20 1.72 -3.27
N HIS A 111 2.10 3.05 -3.22
CA HIS A 111 0.86 3.79 -3.46
C HIS A 111 0.82 4.33 -4.89
N TYR A 112 0.12 3.64 -5.78
CA TYR A 112 -0.06 4.07 -7.17
C TYR A 112 -1.10 5.18 -7.24
N ARG A 113 -0.71 6.35 -7.77
CA ARG A 113 -1.61 7.51 -7.85
C ARG A 113 -1.55 8.18 -9.21
N ASP A 114 -2.74 8.44 -9.74
CA ASP A 114 -2.93 9.20 -10.97
C ASP A 114 -2.73 10.69 -10.71
N LEU A 115 -1.82 11.29 -11.48
CA LEU A 115 -1.48 12.71 -11.35
C LEU A 115 -2.59 13.63 -11.86
N SER A 116 -3.41 13.17 -12.81
CA SER A 116 -4.49 13.96 -13.40
C SER A 116 -5.80 13.83 -12.60
N LEU A 117 -6.04 12.68 -11.98
CA LEU A 117 -7.31 12.40 -11.32
C LEU A 117 -7.52 13.25 -10.06
N GLY A 118 -8.52 14.14 -10.14
CA GLY A 118 -8.91 15.03 -9.04
C GLY A 118 -7.83 16.06 -8.71
N ASP A 119 -7.11 16.57 -9.72
CA ASP A 119 -6.03 17.55 -9.59
C ASP A 119 -4.87 17.10 -8.67
N TRP A 120 -4.73 15.80 -8.43
CA TRP A 120 -3.82 15.31 -7.40
C TRP A 120 -2.37 15.77 -7.63
N GLY A 121 -1.87 15.68 -8.86
CA GLY A 121 -0.53 16.13 -9.21
C GLY A 121 -0.34 17.62 -9.00
N ARG A 122 -1.33 18.45 -9.35
CA ARG A 122 -1.30 19.90 -9.12
C ARG A 122 -1.20 20.24 -7.62
N ILE A 123 -1.90 19.49 -6.77
CA ILE A 123 -2.01 19.77 -5.33
C ILE A 123 -0.83 19.18 -4.56
N TRP A 124 -0.42 17.95 -4.86
CA TRP A 124 0.44 17.15 -3.97
C TRP A 124 1.81 16.78 -4.53
N LEU A 125 2.05 16.97 -5.84
CA LEU A 125 3.31 16.53 -6.45
C LEU A 125 4.52 17.26 -5.86
N ASN A 126 4.44 18.58 -5.66
CA ASN A 126 5.55 19.35 -5.11
C ASN A 126 5.98 18.82 -3.72
N THR A 127 5.03 18.63 -2.80
CA THR A 127 5.28 18.02 -1.49
C THR A 127 5.84 16.60 -1.62
N THR A 128 5.35 15.83 -2.59
CA THR A 128 5.81 14.45 -2.81
C THR A 128 7.26 14.38 -3.30
N LEU A 129 7.69 15.34 -4.12
CA LEU A 129 9.06 15.41 -4.62
C LEU A 129 10.07 15.79 -3.54
N GLN A 130 9.63 16.39 -2.42
CA GLN A 130 10.50 16.69 -1.28
C GLN A 130 11.00 15.43 -0.56
N PHE A 131 10.34 14.27 -0.75
CA PHE A 131 10.78 13.00 -0.14
C PHE A 131 12.05 12.43 -0.77
N GLY A 132 12.47 12.97 -1.92
CA GLY A 132 13.67 12.57 -2.65
C GLY A 132 13.43 12.46 -4.14
N ALA A 133 14.54 12.35 -4.89
CA ALA A 133 14.52 12.27 -6.34
C ALA A 133 13.66 11.11 -6.84
N LEU A 134 12.96 11.36 -7.94
CA LEU A 134 12.24 10.34 -8.69
C LEU A 134 13.21 9.28 -9.20
N ARG A 135 12.81 8.01 -9.06
CA ARG A 135 13.58 6.87 -9.57
C ARG A 135 12.66 5.74 -9.98
N ASN A 136 13.11 4.92 -10.92
CA ASN A 136 12.40 3.70 -11.23
C ASN A 136 12.56 2.70 -10.09
N THR A 137 11.43 2.18 -9.61
CA THR A 137 11.39 1.03 -8.72
C THR A 137 10.31 0.08 -9.18
N ASP A 138 10.59 -1.21 -9.09
CA ASP A 138 9.72 -2.27 -9.58
C ASP A 138 9.05 -3.03 -8.46
N TYR A 139 7.90 -3.63 -8.76
CA TYR A 139 7.37 -4.71 -7.94
C TYR A 139 8.32 -5.92 -8.05
N PRO A 140 8.58 -6.68 -6.97
CA PRO A 140 9.55 -7.78 -7.03
C PRO A 140 9.21 -8.80 -8.12
N SER A 141 10.19 -9.10 -8.96
CA SER A 141 9.99 -9.89 -10.18
C SER A 141 9.56 -11.32 -9.89
N GLU A 142 10.03 -11.91 -8.78
CA GLU A 142 9.70 -13.26 -8.36
C GLU A 142 8.20 -13.43 -8.01
N PHE A 143 7.52 -12.36 -7.62
CA PHE A 143 6.09 -12.39 -7.30
C PHE A 143 5.21 -11.90 -8.46
N LEU A 144 5.78 -11.23 -9.45
CA LEU A 144 5.03 -10.55 -10.50
C LEU A 144 4.20 -11.53 -11.35
N GLY A 145 4.76 -12.68 -11.71
CA GLY A 145 4.07 -13.72 -12.49
C GLY A 145 2.83 -14.26 -11.75
N LYS A 146 3.03 -14.76 -10.53
CA LYS A 146 1.95 -15.31 -9.68
C LYS A 146 0.88 -14.26 -9.37
N LEU A 147 1.28 -13.01 -9.10
CA LEU A 147 0.33 -11.91 -8.91
C LEU A 147 -0.52 -11.70 -10.16
N THR A 148 0.12 -11.67 -11.34
CA THR A 148 -0.56 -11.44 -12.61
C THR A 148 -1.60 -12.51 -12.90
N GLU A 149 -1.24 -13.78 -12.72
CA GLU A 149 -2.15 -14.92 -12.92
C GLU A 149 -3.33 -14.88 -11.94
N ASN A 150 -3.08 -14.57 -10.67
CA ASN A 150 -4.14 -14.45 -9.67
C ASN A 150 -5.13 -13.33 -9.99
N VAL A 151 -4.64 -12.18 -10.48
CA VAL A 151 -5.50 -11.07 -10.91
C VAL A 151 -6.35 -11.48 -12.10
N LYS A 152 -5.76 -12.09 -13.13
CA LYS A 152 -6.50 -12.61 -14.30
C LYS A 152 -7.57 -13.62 -13.88
N ARG A 153 -7.19 -14.56 -13.02
CA ARG A 153 -8.11 -15.58 -12.48
C ARG A 153 -9.31 -14.93 -11.81
N ARG A 154 -9.04 -13.97 -10.93
CA ARG A 154 -10.08 -13.24 -10.20
C ARG A 154 -10.96 -12.41 -11.13
N ALA A 155 -10.37 -11.74 -12.13
CA ALA A 155 -11.13 -10.95 -13.10
C ALA A 155 -12.11 -11.83 -13.89
N LYS A 156 -11.67 -12.96 -14.43
CA LYS A 156 -12.53 -13.92 -15.15
C LYS A 156 -13.63 -14.51 -14.27
N TYR A 157 -13.30 -14.82 -13.01
CA TYR A 157 -14.31 -15.29 -12.05
C TYR A 157 -15.41 -14.24 -11.80
N VAL A 158 -15.03 -12.98 -11.61
CA VAL A 158 -15.98 -11.90 -11.26
C VAL A 158 -16.77 -11.40 -12.47
N TYR A 159 -16.11 -11.24 -13.62
CA TYR A 159 -16.68 -10.52 -14.77
C TYR A 159 -17.14 -11.43 -15.90
N ASP A 160 -16.53 -12.61 -16.05
CA ASP A 160 -16.88 -13.55 -17.13
C ASP A 160 -17.71 -14.74 -16.61
N ASN A 161 -18.05 -14.75 -15.32
CA ASN A 161 -18.69 -15.87 -14.62
C ASN A 161 -17.99 -17.22 -14.88
N TYR A 162 -16.67 -17.18 -15.02
CA TYR A 162 -15.86 -18.36 -15.30
C TYR A 162 -15.52 -19.06 -13.99
N TYR A 163 -16.06 -20.26 -13.80
CA TYR A 163 -15.78 -21.10 -12.63
C TYR A 163 -14.57 -21.99 -12.90
N TYR A 164 -13.61 -22.01 -11.96
CA TYR A 164 -12.37 -22.79 -12.02
C TYR A 164 -12.50 -24.12 -11.30
#